data_AF-A0AB39MDZ8-F1
#
_entry.id   AF-A0AB39MDZ8-F1
#
_cell.length_a   1.000
_cell.length_b   1.000
_cell.length_c   1.000
_cell.angle_alpha   90.00
_cell.angle_beta   90.00
_cell.angle_gamma   90.00
#
_symmetry.space_group_name_H-M   'P 1'
#
loop_
_entity.id
_entity.type
_entity.pdbx_description
1 polymer ?
#
loop_
_entity_poly.entity_id
_entity_poly.type
_entity_poly.pdbx_seq_one_letter_code
_entity_poly.pdbx_strand_id
1 'polypeptide(L)'
;MTATDPLVSALAGLVIDVVWFLECCGGDEVDPDSAVKMMEGIGGELLRLPLDQRRRLLQVLKDLAEAETDSARREFLQSFPFACGLVEEQQG
;
A
#
# COMPACT_ATOMS: atom_id res chain seq x y z
N MET A 1 21.24 -6.11 -6.97
CA MET A 1 19.99 -6.07 -6.17
C MET A 1 19.82 -7.43 -5.51
N THR A 2 19.87 -7.51 -4.18
CA THR A 2 19.47 -8.74 -3.48
C THR A 2 17.99 -8.95 -3.72
N ALA A 3 17.59 -10.13 -4.20
CA ALA A 3 16.18 -10.48 -4.34
C ALA A 3 15.45 -10.18 -3.02
N THR A 4 14.37 -9.40 -3.08
CA THR A 4 13.53 -9.16 -1.92
C THR A 4 13.05 -10.51 -1.39
N ASP A 5 13.20 -10.72 -0.08
CA ASP A 5 12.61 -11.86 0.64
C ASP A 5 11.15 -12.10 0.18
N PRO A 6 10.83 -13.30 -0.35
CA PRO A 6 9.49 -13.62 -0.84
C PRO A 6 8.38 -13.40 0.19
N LEU A 7 8.67 -13.57 1.49
CA LEU A 7 7.70 -13.31 2.56
C LEU A 7 7.35 -11.82 2.62
N VAL A 8 8.33 -10.93 2.45
CA VAL A 8 8.08 -9.48 2.48
C VAL A 8 7.22 -9.06 1.30
N SER A 9 7.49 -9.58 0.10
CA SER A 9 6.65 -9.32 -1.07
C SER A 9 5.23 -9.84 -0.90
N ALA A 10 5.07 -11.07 -0.36
CA ALA A 10 3.76 -11.65 -0.11
C ALA A 10 2.95 -10.86 0.92
N LEU A 11 3.57 -10.47 2.04
CA LEU A 11 2.89 -9.67 3.08
C LEU A 11 2.53 -8.27 2.59
N ALA A 12 3.41 -7.61 1.83
CA ALA A 12 3.10 -6.31 1.23
C ALA A 12 1.93 -6.44 0.23
N GLY A 13 1.94 -7.49 -0.61
CA GLY A 13 0.84 -7.79 -1.52
C GLY A 13 -0.49 -7.98 -0.79
N LEU A 14 -0.50 -8.76 0.30
CA LEU A 14 -1.70 -8.96 1.13
C LEU A 14 -2.21 -7.67 1.76
N VAL A 15 -1.31 -6.80 2.25
CA VAL A 15 -1.72 -5.48 2.77
C VAL A 15 -2.37 -4.65 1.68
N ILE A 16 -1.78 -4.62 0.48
CA ILE A 16 -2.35 -3.92 -0.67
C ILE A 16 -3.70 -4.51 -1.07
N ASP A 17 -3.86 -5.83 -1.10
CA ASP A 17 -5.13 -6.48 -1.42
C ASP A 17 -6.23 -6.07 -0.44
N VAL A 18 -5.91 -5.99 0.86
CA VAL A 18 -6.85 -5.55 1.88
C VAL A 18 -7.24 -4.08 1.69
N VAL A 19 -6.27 -3.18 1.50
CA VAL A 19 -6.58 -1.75 1.32
C VAL A 19 -7.34 -1.52 0.02
N TRP A 20 -6.94 -2.19 -1.07
CA TRP A 20 -7.65 -2.13 -2.35
C TRP A 20 -9.10 -2.62 -2.23
N PHE A 21 -9.32 -3.72 -1.51
CA PHE A 21 -10.68 -4.18 -1.22
C PHE A 21 -11.49 -3.12 -0.48
N LEU A 22 -10.92 -2.50 0.57
CA LEU A 22 -11.61 -1.46 1.35
C LEU A 22 -11.90 -0.19 0.55
N GLU A 23 -11.02 0.15 -0.40
CA GLU A 23 -11.20 1.28 -1.32
C GLU A 23 -12.31 1.02 -2.36
N CYS A 24 -12.41 -0.23 -2.83
CA CYS A 24 -13.31 -0.59 -3.93
C CYS A 24 -14.66 -1.18 -3.48
N CYS A 25 -14.76 -1.65 -2.23
CA CYS A 25 -15.98 -2.30 -1.74
C CYS A 25 -17.12 -1.29 -1.62
N GLY A 26 -18.35 -1.76 -1.86
CA GLY A 26 -19.54 -0.92 -1.69
C GLY A 26 -19.75 -0.59 -0.21
N GLY A 27 -20.32 0.58 0.08
CA GLY A 27 -20.63 0.99 1.46
C GLY A 27 -21.65 0.08 2.18
N ASP A 28 -22.35 -0.78 1.44
CA ASP A 28 -23.23 -1.82 1.98
C ASP A 28 -22.47 -3.10 2.39
N GLU A 29 -21.23 -3.30 1.93
CA GLU A 29 -20.38 -4.45 2.26
C GLU A 29 -19.55 -4.19 3.52
N VAL A 30 -18.89 -3.03 3.56
CA VAL A 30 -18.12 -2.54 4.72
C VAL A 30 -18.58 -1.13 5.03
N ASP A 31 -18.92 -0.89 6.29
CA ASP A 31 -19.22 0.44 6.81
C ASP A 31 -18.07 1.41 6.44
N PRO A 32 -18.34 2.52 5.73
CA PRO A 32 -17.29 3.42 5.25
C PRO A 32 -16.38 3.95 6.37
N ASP A 33 -16.92 4.26 7.54
CA ASP A 33 -16.14 4.73 8.69
C ASP A 33 -15.19 3.64 9.21
N SER A 34 -15.62 2.38 9.17
CA SER A 34 -14.82 1.22 9.56
C SER A 34 -13.72 0.94 8.53
N ALA A 35 -14.01 1.08 7.23
CA ALA A 35 -13.02 0.97 6.16
C ALA A 35 -11.92 2.03 6.33
N VAL A 36 -12.30 3.30 6.49
CA VAL A 36 -11.36 4.41 6.73
C VAL A 36 -10.50 4.15 7.96
N LYS A 37 -11.09 3.78 9.11
CA LYS A 37 -10.33 3.48 10.33
C LYS A 37 -9.31 2.36 10.14
N MET A 38 -9.66 1.33 9.38
CA MET A 38 -8.74 0.22 9.11
C MET A 38 -7.57 0.69 8.22
N MET A 39 -7.86 1.47 7.18
CA MET A 39 -6.83 2.03 6.29
C MET A 39 -5.90 2.99 7.04
N GLU A 40 -6.43 3.85 7.91
CA GLU A 40 -5.64 4.72 8.80
C GLU A 40 -4.76 3.91 9.75
N GLY A 41 -5.31 2.82 10.32
CA GLY A 41 -4.56 1.90 11.19
C GLY A 41 -3.38 1.26 10.45
N ILE A 42 -3.60 0.77 9.23
CA ILE A 42 -2.54 0.22 8.36
C ILE A 42 -1.49 1.29 8.10
N GLY A 43 -1.89 2.47 7.61
CA GLY A 43 -0.97 3.57 7.34
C GLY A 43 -0.13 3.95 8.57
N GLY A 44 -0.77 4.01 9.75
CA GLY A 44 -0.14 4.29 11.03
C GLY A 44 0.93 3.26 11.41
N GLU A 45 0.68 1.95 11.21
CA GLU A 45 1.68 0.92 11.49
C GLU A 45 2.85 0.96 10.50
N LEU A 46 2.58 1.22 9.21
CA LEU A 46 3.63 1.39 8.20
C LEU A 46 4.53 2.59 8.53
N LEU A 47 3.94 3.67 9.03
CA LEU A 47 4.63 4.86 9.54
C LEU A 47 5.37 4.66 10.86
N ARG A 48 5.31 3.49 11.50
CA ARG A 48 6.14 3.15 12.67
C ARG A 48 7.37 2.34 12.31
N LEU A 49 7.45 1.82 11.09
CA LEU A 49 8.61 1.08 10.63
C LEU A 49 9.88 1.97 10.67
N PRO A 50 11.06 1.39 10.97
CA PRO A 50 12.33 2.09 10.81
C PRO A 50 12.53 2.56 9.37
N LEU A 51 13.28 3.65 9.18
CA LEU A 51 13.47 4.29 7.87
C LEU A 51 13.97 3.32 6.79
N ASP A 52 14.93 2.45 7.12
CA ASP A 52 15.46 1.47 6.15
C ASP A 52 14.42 0.41 5.77
N GLN A 53 13.51 0.05 6.68
CA GLN A 53 12.40 -0.85 6.38
C GLN A 53 11.33 -0.16 5.53
N ARG A 54 11.05 1.12 5.75
CA ARG A 54 10.16 1.89 4.85
C ARG A 54 10.73 1.99 3.45
N ARG A 55 12.03 2.27 3.30
CA ARG A 55 12.70 2.26 1.98
C ARG A 55 12.57 0.91 1.29
N ARG A 56 12.75 -0.18 2.03
CA ARG A 56 12.55 -1.53 1.51
C ARG A 56 11.10 -1.77 1.08
N LEU A 57 10.12 -1.35 1.89
CA LEU A 57 8.70 -1.43 1.55
C LEU A 57 8.38 -0.64 0.27
N LEU A 58 8.89 0.60 0.15
CA LEU A 58 8.70 1.43 -1.05
C LEU A 58 9.22 0.74 -2.32
N GLN A 59 10.37 0.06 -2.24
CA GLN A 59 10.87 -0.72 -3.36
C GLN A 59 9.92 -1.87 -3.72
N VAL A 60 9.39 -2.60 -2.72
CA VAL A 60 8.42 -3.68 -2.95
C VAL A 60 7.13 -3.17 -3.57
N LEU A 61 6.60 -2.04 -3.10
CA LEU A 61 5.40 -1.42 -3.65
C LEU A 61 5.61 -0.98 -5.11
N LYS A 62 6.79 -0.45 -5.42
CA LYS A 62 7.19 -0.13 -6.79
C LYS A 62 7.23 -1.39 -7.67
N ASP A 63 7.87 -2.46 -7.20
CA ASP A 63 7.95 -3.73 -7.93
C ASP A 63 6.55 -4.32 -8.19
N LEU A 64 5.64 -4.23 -7.20
CA LEU A 64 4.24 -4.64 -7.35
C LEU A 64 3.51 -3.78 -8.39
N ALA A 65 3.69 -2.46 -8.39
CA ALA A 65 3.08 -1.57 -9.37
C ALA A 65 3.58 -1.84 -10.80
N GLU A 66 4.87 -2.12 -10.97
CA GLU A 66 5.47 -2.46 -12.27
C GLU A 66 4.95 -3.80 -12.82
N ALA A 67 4.68 -4.77 -11.94
CA ALA A 67 4.13 -6.07 -12.31
C ALA A 67 2.60 -6.08 -12.51
N GLU A 68 1.88 -5.11 -11.94
CA GLU A 68 0.43 -5.04 -12.00
C GLU A 68 -0.07 -4.82 -13.43
N THR A 69 -1.09 -5.58 -13.84
CA THR A 69 -1.68 -5.52 -15.18
C THR A 69 -2.96 -4.68 -15.24
N ASP A 70 -3.70 -4.60 -14.13
CA ASP A 70 -4.88 -3.75 -14.01
C ASP A 70 -4.46 -2.28 -13.82
N SER A 71 -4.93 -1.39 -14.70
CA SER A 71 -4.52 0.01 -14.67
C SER A 71 -5.01 0.76 -13.43
N ALA A 72 -6.23 0.47 -12.94
CA ALA A 72 -6.79 1.14 -11.77
C ALA A 72 -6.05 0.69 -10.51
N ARG A 73 -5.79 -0.61 -10.38
CA ARG A 73 -5.00 -1.14 -9.26
C ARG A 73 -3.55 -0.66 -9.29
N ARG A 74 -2.96 -0.52 -10.49
CA ARG A 74 -1.62 0.06 -10.66
C ARG A 74 -1.57 1.52 -10.20
N GLU A 75 -2.54 2.34 -10.58
CA GLU A 75 -2.62 3.75 -10.14
C GLU A 75 -2.75 3.84 -8.62
N PHE A 76 -3.61 3.01 -8.03
CA PHE A 76 -3.73 2.90 -6.58
C PHE A 76 -2.40 2.51 -5.91
N LEU A 77 -1.70 1.50 -6.42
CA LEU A 77 -0.38 1.10 -5.92
C LEU A 77 0.65 2.25 -5.98
N GLN A 78 0.57 3.11 -6.99
CA GLN A 78 1.45 4.27 -7.16
C GLN A 78 1.11 5.42 -6.20
N SER A 79 -0.17 5.64 -5.91
CA SER A 79 -0.64 6.69 -5.01
C SER A 79 -0.58 6.28 -3.53
N PHE A 80 -0.66 4.98 -3.23
CA PHE A 80 -0.70 4.43 -1.87
C PHE A 80 0.43 4.91 -0.95
N PRO A 81 1.71 4.95 -1.37
CA PRO A 81 2.78 5.49 -0.54
C PRO A 81 2.54 6.93 -0.09
N PHE A 82 2.00 7.78 -0.96
CA PHE A 82 1.68 9.16 -0.64
C PHE A 82 0.47 9.24 0.28
N ALA A 83 -0.60 8.50 -0.01
CA ALA A 83 -1.80 8.44 0.83
C ALA A 83 -1.50 7.99 2.26
N CYS A 84 -0.51 7.10 2.44
CA CYS A 84 -0.04 6.65 3.75
C CYS A 84 1.02 7.58 4.39
N GLY A 85 1.41 8.68 3.74
CA GLY A 85 2.46 9.59 4.22
C GLY A 85 3.87 8.98 4.24
N LEU A 86 4.11 7.89 3.49
CA LEU A 86 5.42 7.24 3.41
C LEU A 86 6.41 8.01 2.52
N VAL A 87 5.88 8.86 1.63
CA VAL A 87 6.65 9.80 0.79
C VAL A 87 5.96 11.15 0.80
N GLU A 88 6.75 12.21 0.61
CA GLU A 88 6.22 13.54 0.34
C GLU A 88 5.70 13.60 -1.11
N GLU A 89 4.74 14.49 -1.36
CA GLU A 89 4.28 14.77 -2.73
C GLU A 89 5.50 15.23 -3.54
N GLN A 90 5.85 14.51 -4.61
CA GLN A 90 6.83 15.05 -5.56
C GLN A 90 6.15 16.25 -6.23
N GLN A 91 6.55 17.46 -5.82
CA GLN A 91 6.21 18.67 -6.56
C GLN A 91 6.71 18.47 -8.00
N GLY A 92 5.78 18.27 -8.92
CA GLY A 92 6.05 18.23 -10.36
C GLY A 92 6.54 19.57 -10.89
#